data_AF-K9D1U5-F1
#
_entry.id   AF-K9D1U5-F1
#
_cell.length_a   1.000
_cell.length_b   1.000
_cell.length_c   1.000
_cell.angle_alpha   90.00
_cell.angle_beta   90.00
_cell.angle_gamma   90.00
#
_symmetry.space_group_name_H-M   'P 1'
#
loop_
_entity.id
_entity.type
_entity.pdbx_description
1 polymer ?
#
loop_
_entity_poly.entity_id
_entity_poly.type
_entity_poly.pdbx_seq_one_letter_code
_entity_poly.pdbx_strand_id
1 'polypeptide(L)'
;MSRHERGSVLVEAAFALPLMIILLLGILLYGGWLMTAHSLQQAANDAARAAVAGMTATERRALVDESVNASRPSFPLPGAQTIGVAANSNSGYYTVTLTYNLSNAPFFSAAIFPMPAAQIQRSAVVRIAS
;
A
#
# COMPACT_ATOMS: atom_id res chain seq x y z
N MET A 1 -42.76 -17.06 30.99
CA MET A 1 -42.10 -15.73 30.96
C MET A 1 -40.98 -15.59 29.89
N SER A 2 -40.82 -16.52 28.93
CA SER A 2 -39.67 -16.57 28.00
C SER A 2 -39.82 -15.83 26.65
N ARG A 3 -40.97 -15.19 26.39
CA ARG A 3 -41.26 -14.53 25.09
C ARG A 3 -40.68 -13.12 24.98
N HIS A 4 -40.51 -12.41 26.09
CA HIS A 4 -40.00 -11.03 26.12
C HIS A 4 -38.49 -10.96 25.96
N GLU A 5 -37.74 -11.91 26.52
CA GLU A 5 -36.26 -11.97 26.42
C GLU A 5 -35.80 -12.23 24.98
N ARG A 6 -36.45 -13.17 24.27
CA ARG A 6 -36.12 -13.47 22.85
C ARG A 6 -36.39 -12.28 21.93
N GLY A 7 -37.45 -11.51 22.18
CA GLY A 7 -37.74 -10.28 21.44
C GLY A 7 -36.70 -9.18 21.70
N SER A 8 -36.23 -9.05 22.94
CA SER A 8 -35.17 -8.11 23.31
C SER A 8 -33.84 -8.41 22.62
N VAL A 9 -33.43 -9.69 22.58
CA VAL A 9 -32.19 -10.13 21.91
C VAL A 9 -32.21 -9.84 20.41
N LEU A 10 -33.36 -10.00 19.74
CA LEU A 10 -33.53 -9.67 18.32
C LEU A 10 -33.34 -8.18 18.04
N VAL A 11 -33.85 -7.32 18.93
CA VAL A 11 -33.70 -5.86 18.79
C VAL A 11 -32.26 -5.44 19.04
N GLU A 12 -31.59 -5.99 20.05
CA GLU A 12 -30.17 -5.71 20.33
C GLU A 12 -29.27 -6.14 19.17
N ALA A 13 -29.49 -7.33 18.61
CA ALA A 13 -28.77 -7.83 17.46
C ALA A 13 -28.99 -6.96 16.20
N ALA A 14 -30.19 -6.40 16.02
CA ALA A 14 -30.50 -5.52 14.89
C ALA A 14 -29.67 -4.24 14.87
N PHE A 15 -29.18 -3.77 16.03
CA PHE A 15 -28.26 -2.64 16.12
C PHE A 15 -26.78 -3.06 16.15
N ALA A 16 -26.45 -4.16 16.84
CA ALA A 16 -25.08 -4.64 16.96
C ALA A 16 -24.52 -5.17 15.63
N LEU A 17 -25.31 -5.90 14.84
CA LEU A 17 -24.85 -6.51 13.59
C LEU A 17 -24.41 -5.46 12.55
N PRO A 18 -25.18 -4.39 12.25
CA PRO A 18 -24.73 -3.34 11.36
C PRO A 18 -23.42 -2.69 11.80
N LEU A 19 -23.26 -2.41 13.10
CA LEU A 19 -22.03 -1.83 13.65
C LEU A 19 -20.83 -2.79 13.48
N MET A 20 -21.05 -4.08 13.73
CA MET A 20 -20.02 -5.10 13.54
C MET A 20 -19.61 -5.21 12.06
N ILE A 21 -20.58 -5.17 11.13
CA ILE A 21 -20.30 -5.18 9.69
C ILE A 21 -19.49 -3.94 9.29
N ILE A 22 -19.87 -2.75 9.75
CA ILE A 22 -19.12 -1.51 9.49
C ILE A 22 -17.68 -1.62 10.02
N LEU A 23 -17.50 -2.13 11.24
CA LEU A 23 -16.19 -2.34 11.84
C LEU A 23 -15.33 -3.30 11.01
N LEU A 24 -15.89 -4.44 10.61
CA LEU A 24 -15.20 -5.45 9.79
C LEU A 24 -14.80 -4.89 8.42
N LEU A 25 -15.71 -4.17 7.77
CA LEU A 25 -15.41 -3.47 6.52
C LEU A 25 -14.28 -2.44 6.71
N GLY A 26 -14.33 -1.65 7.78
CA GLY A 26 -13.26 -0.71 8.13
C GLY A 26 -11.91 -1.41 8.28
N ILE A 27 -11.86 -2.51 9.03
CA ILE A 27 -10.63 -3.30 9.23
C ILE A 27 -10.08 -3.81 7.89
N LEU A 28 -10.92 -4.35 7.01
CA LEU A 28 -10.48 -4.88 5.71
C LEU A 28 -9.96 -3.77 4.78
N LEU A 29 -10.66 -2.65 4.70
CA LEU A 29 -10.29 -1.52 3.84
C LEU A 29 -8.97 -0.88 4.30
N TYR A 30 -8.87 -0.55 5.59
CA TYR A 30 -7.67 0.04 6.16
C TYR A 30 -6.51 -0.96 6.21
N GLY A 31 -6.78 -2.23 6.48
CA GLY A 31 -5.79 -3.31 6.43
C GLY A 31 -5.19 -3.47 5.04
N GLY A 32 -6.02 -3.47 4.00
CA GLY A 32 -5.56 -3.48 2.61
C GLY A 32 -4.68 -2.28 2.28
N TRP A 33 -5.11 -1.07 2.66
CA TRP A 33 -4.33 0.15 2.45
C TRP A 33 -2.97 0.12 3.16
N LEU A 34 -2.96 -0.29 4.45
CA LEU A 34 -1.74 -0.40 5.25
C LEU A 34 -0.78 -1.44 4.67
N MET A 35 -1.30 -2.59 4.25
CA MET A 35 -0.51 -3.64 3.62
C MET A 35 0.12 -3.13 2.32
N THR A 36 -0.64 -2.45 1.45
CA THR A 36 -0.09 -1.82 0.24
C THR A 36 0.99 -0.79 0.57
N ALA A 37 0.74 0.08 1.56
CA ALA A 37 1.70 1.10 1.96
C ALA A 37 3.00 0.50 2.50
N HIS A 38 2.91 -0.63 3.21
CA HIS A 38 4.06 -1.37 3.71
C HIS A 38 4.83 -2.05 2.57
N SER A 39 4.14 -2.78 1.69
CA SER A 39 4.75 -3.40 0.51
C SER A 39 5.47 -2.37 -0.37
N LEU A 40 4.88 -1.19 -0.58
CA LEU A 40 5.51 -0.12 -1.35
C LEU A 40 6.77 0.43 -0.68
N GLN A 41 6.79 0.54 0.65
CA GLN A 41 7.98 0.96 1.40
C GLN A 41 9.07 -0.11 1.34
N GLN A 42 8.73 -1.40 1.43
CA GLN A 42 9.67 -2.50 1.27
C GLN A 42 10.30 -2.49 -0.13
N ALA A 43 9.47 -2.37 -1.18
CA ALA A 43 9.94 -2.26 -2.56
C ALA A 43 10.86 -1.04 -2.76
N ALA A 44 10.54 0.12 -2.16
CA ALA A 44 11.39 1.30 -2.24
C ALA A 44 12.77 1.06 -1.59
N ASN A 45 12.80 0.39 -0.43
CA ASN A 45 14.05 0.03 0.25
C ASN A 45 14.89 -0.95 -0.57
N ASP A 46 14.28 -1.99 -1.12
CA ASP A 46 14.97 -2.98 -1.96
C ASP A 46 15.53 -2.33 -3.23
N ALA A 47 14.75 -1.47 -3.89
CA ALA A 47 15.19 -0.76 -5.09
C ALA A 47 16.33 0.22 -4.79
N ALA A 48 16.26 0.95 -3.67
CA ALA A 48 17.36 1.81 -3.25
C ALA A 48 18.62 0.98 -2.93
N ARG A 49 18.48 -0.16 -2.25
CA ARG A 49 19.59 -1.08 -1.96
C ARG A 49 20.21 -1.65 -3.24
N ALA A 50 19.39 -2.05 -4.22
CA ALA A 50 19.85 -2.53 -5.51
C ALA A 50 20.68 -1.48 -6.25
N ALA A 51 20.29 -0.20 -6.17
CA ALA A 51 21.01 0.91 -6.81
C ALA A 51 22.46 1.07 -6.31
N VAL A 52 22.82 0.56 -5.13
CA VAL A 52 24.19 0.67 -4.59
C VAL A 52 25.21 -0.09 -5.45
N ALA A 53 24.80 -1.18 -6.09
CA ALA A 53 25.69 -2.00 -6.92
C ALA A 53 26.04 -1.35 -8.26
N GLY A 54 25.28 -0.34 -8.71
CA GLY A 54 25.49 0.28 -10.01
C GLY A 54 26.66 1.27 -10.02
N MET A 55 27.52 1.14 -11.02
CA MET A 55 28.69 2.00 -11.21
C MET A 55 28.33 3.29 -11.96
N THR A 56 27.32 3.24 -12.82
CA THR A 56 26.84 4.41 -13.60
C THR A 56 25.40 4.79 -13.25
N ALA A 57 24.99 6.03 -13.52
CA ALA A 57 23.61 6.47 -13.28
C ALA A 57 22.58 5.60 -14.02
N THR A 58 22.89 5.20 -15.26
CA THR A 58 22.05 4.33 -16.08
C THR A 58 21.92 2.93 -15.48
N GLU A 59 23.02 2.35 -15.03
CA GLU A 59 23.02 1.02 -14.39
C GLU A 59 22.24 1.04 -13.07
N ARG A 60 22.41 2.07 -12.24
CA ARG A 60 21.61 2.24 -11.02
C ARG A 60 20.12 2.32 -11.32
N ARG A 61 19.75 3.07 -12.36
CA ARG A 61 18.36 3.20 -12.78
C ARG A 61 17.78 1.86 -13.25
N ALA A 62 18.55 1.07 -13.99
CA ALA A 62 18.16 -0.27 -14.43
C ALA A 62 17.98 -1.25 -13.25
N LEU A 63 18.90 -1.24 -12.28
CA LEU A 63 18.81 -2.05 -11.06
C LEU A 63 17.57 -1.69 -10.22
N VAL A 64 17.23 -0.41 -10.13
CA VAL A 64 15.99 0.06 -9.50
C VAL A 64 14.76 -0.49 -10.24
N ASP A 65 14.70 -0.39 -11.56
CA ASP A 65 13.57 -0.89 -12.35
C ASP A 65 13.41 -2.41 -12.21
N GLU A 66 14.51 -3.15 -12.26
CA GLU A 66 14.51 -4.60 -12.07
C GLU A 66 14.03 -4.99 -10.67
N SER A 67 14.52 -4.31 -9.63
CA SER A 67 14.07 -4.53 -8.25
C SER A 67 12.58 -4.22 -8.07
N VAL A 68 12.09 -3.11 -8.61
CA VAL A 68 10.68 -2.75 -8.55
C VAL A 68 9.82 -3.80 -9.28
N ASN A 69 10.27 -4.27 -10.45
CA ASN A 69 9.59 -5.32 -11.20
C ASN A 69 9.53 -6.64 -10.45
N ALA A 70 10.62 -7.02 -9.78
CA ALA A 70 10.68 -8.22 -8.94
C ALA A 70 9.74 -8.14 -7.72
N SER A 71 9.48 -6.94 -7.19
CA SER A 71 8.55 -6.75 -6.06
C SER A 71 7.07 -6.77 -6.47
N ARG A 72 6.72 -6.57 -7.77
CA ARG A 72 5.32 -6.47 -8.23
C ARG A 72 4.41 -7.63 -7.80
N PRO A 73 4.84 -8.91 -7.83
CA PRO A 73 3.99 -10.03 -7.43
C PRO A 73 3.63 -10.03 -5.94
N SER A 74 4.39 -9.32 -5.10
CA SER A 74 4.18 -9.26 -3.66
C SER A 74 3.17 -8.20 -3.23
N PHE A 75 2.66 -7.38 -4.17
CA PHE A 75 1.65 -6.37 -3.84
C PHE A 75 0.27 -7.02 -3.69
N PRO A 76 -0.49 -6.67 -2.63
CA PRO A 76 -1.77 -7.30 -2.32
C PRO A 76 -2.88 -6.98 -3.35
N LEU A 77 -2.67 -5.99 -4.23
CA LEU A 77 -3.67 -5.48 -5.17
C LEU A 77 -3.12 -5.45 -6.62
N PRO A 78 -3.02 -6.61 -7.30
CA PRO A 78 -2.40 -6.70 -8.62
C PRO A 78 -3.11 -5.88 -9.73
N GLY A 79 -4.33 -5.37 -9.49
CA GLY A 79 -5.08 -4.51 -10.42
C GLY A 79 -4.71 -3.02 -10.38
N ALA A 80 -4.03 -2.54 -9.34
CA ALA A 80 -3.53 -1.17 -9.27
C ALA A 80 -2.07 -1.17 -9.77
N GLN A 81 -1.83 -0.86 -11.05
CA GLN A 81 -0.62 -1.34 -11.73
C GLN A 81 0.47 -0.32 -12.01
N THR A 82 0.26 0.95 -11.69
CA THR A 82 1.26 1.98 -11.97
C THR A 82 2.03 2.31 -10.70
N ILE A 83 3.19 1.65 -10.53
CA ILE A 83 4.24 2.13 -9.66
C ILE A 83 5.04 3.15 -10.46
N GLY A 84 4.83 4.44 -10.18
CA GLY A 84 5.72 5.49 -10.68
C GLY A 84 7.06 5.39 -9.96
N VAL A 85 8.16 5.43 -10.70
CA VAL A 85 9.52 5.37 -10.16
C VAL A 85 10.23 6.68 -10.45
N ALA A 86 10.64 7.40 -9.40
CA ALA A 86 11.51 8.55 -9.50
C ALA A 86 12.81 8.25 -8.74
N ALA A 87 13.95 8.46 -9.40
CA ALA A 87 15.25 8.21 -8.80
C ALA A 87 16.16 9.41 -9.02
N ASN A 88 16.73 9.95 -7.93
CA ASN A 88 17.56 11.14 -7.97
C ASN A 88 18.85 10.91 -7.18
N SER A 89 19.98 11.33 -7.74
CA SER A 89 21.27 11.34 -7.04
C SER A 89 21.60 12.77 -6.59
N ASN A 90 21.92 12.97 -5.33
CA ASN A 90 22.37 14.25 -4.79
C ASN A 90 23.49 14.04 -3.75
N SER A 91 24.65 14.66 -3.98
CA SER A 91 25.75 14.77 -3.01
C SER A 91 26.18 13.44 -2.35
N GLY A 92 26.26 12.36 -3.12
CA GLY A 92 26.62 11.02 -2.64
C GLY A 92 25.46 10.18 -2.10
N TYR A 93 24.22 10.67 -2.21
CA TYR A 93 23.00 9.94 -1.88
C TYR A 93 22.19 9.63 -3.12
N TYR A 94 21.51 8.49 -3.10
CA TYR A 94 20.57 8.06 -4.14
C TYR A 94 19.20 7.82 -3.51
N THR A 95 18.20 8.56 -3.97
CA THR A 95 16.83 8.51 -3.44
C THR A 95 15.93 7.84 -4.46
N VAL A 96 15.25 6.77 -4.05
CA VAL A 96 14.20 6.10 -4.84
C VAL A 96 12.85 6.46 -4.25
N THR A 97 11.95 6.98 -5.07
CA THR A 97 10.57 7.29 -4.71
C THR A 97 9.63 6.47 -5.58
N LEU A 98 8.78 5.69 -4.92
CA LEU A 98 7.74 4.89 -5.53
C LEU A 98 6.37 5.50 -5.26
N THR A 99 5.55 5.57 -6.29
CA THR A 99 4.20 6.15 -6.22
C THR A 99 3.20 5.13 -6.72
N TYR A 100 2.22 4.78 -5.90
CA TYR A 100 1.21 3.78 -6.20
C TYR A 100 -0.18 4.40 -6.17
N ASN A 101 -0.97 4.19 -7.22
CA ASN A 101 -2.32 4.75 -7.36
C ASN A 101 -3.39 3.67 -7.19
N LEU A 102 -4.20 3.81 -6.14
CA LEU A 102 -5.31 2.93 -5.77
C LEU A 102 -6.64 3.30 -6.45
N SER A 103 -6.71 4.38 -7.22
CA SER A 103 -7.97 4.86 -7.83
C SER A 103 -8.62 3.84 -8.77
N ASN A 104 -7.82 2.93 -9.35
CA ASN A 104 -8.29 1.87 -10.24
C ASN A 104 -8.64 0.56 -9.50
N ALA A 105 -8.47 0.49 -8.18
CA ALA A 105 -8.83 -0.69 -7.41
C ALA A 105 -10.35 -0.67 -7.11
N PRO A 106 -11.16 -1.60 -7.66
CA PRO A 106 -12.62 -1.55 -7.57
C PRO A 106 -13.16 -1.60 -6.14
N PHE A 107 -12.40 -2.19 -5.21
CA PHE A 107 -12.75 -2.22 -3.79
C PHE A 107 -12.61 -0.85 -3.09
N PHE A 108 -11.69 0.00 -3.55
CA PHE A 108 -11.44 1.31 -2.95
C PHE A 108 -12.35 2.40 -3.51
N SER A 109 -12.73 2.29 -4.79
CA SER A 109 -13.63 3.26 -5.44
C SER A 109 -15.10 3.11 -5.02
N ALA A 110 -15.51 1.94 -4.55
CA ALA A 110 -16.89 1.64 -4.15
C ALA A 110 -17.20 1.92 -2.66
N ALA A 111 -16.23 2.39 -1.88
CA ALA A 111 -16.42 2.54 -0.45
C ALA A 111 -17.25 3.77 -0.08
N ILE A 112 -18.25 3.54 0.75
CA ILE A 112 -19.14 4.56 1.35
C ILE A 112 -18.55 5.24 2.60
N PHE A 113 -17.29 4.92 2.93
CA PHE A 113 -16.58 5.42 4.10
C PHE A 113 -15.45 6.36 3.68
N PRO A 114 -15.02 7.31 4.54
CA PRO A 114 -13.86 8.15 4.25
C PRO A 114 -12.63 7.27 4.03
N MET A 115 -12.14 7.29 2.80
CA MET A 115 -10.98 6.53 2.39
C MET A 115 -9.69 7.29 2.67
N PRO A 116 -8.59 6.59 3.03
CA PRO A 116 -7.26 7.17 3.00
C PRO A 116 -6.88 7.68 1.59
N ALA A 117 -5.77 8.41 1.51
CA ALA A 117 -5.29 8.94 0.23
C ALA A 117 -5.19 7.84 -0.84
N ALA A 118 -5.80 8.09 -2.00
CA ALA A 118 -5.81 7.19 -3.15
C ALA A 118 -4.43 7.03 -3.79
N GLN A 119 -3.51 7.96 -3.53
CA GLN A 119 -2.13 7.87 -3.95
C GLN A 119 -1.24 7.63 -2.73
N ILE A 120 -0.47 6.55 -2.78
CA ILE A 120 0.51 6.22 -1.76
C ILE A 120 1.88 6.50 -2.35
N GLN A 121 2.66 7.35 -1.68
CA GLN A 121 4.05 7.61 -2.04
C GLN A 121 4.98 7.15 -0.92
N ARG A 122 6.06 6.46 -1.28
CA ARG A 122 7.09 6.00 -0.35
C ARG A 122 8.47 6.23 -0.95
N SER A 123 9.43 6.57 -0.11
CA SER A 123 10.80 6.85 -0.54
C SER A 123 11.80 6.11 0.34
N ALA A 124 12.94 5.79 -0.24
CA ALA A 124 14.10 5.26 0.47
C ALA A 124 15.37 5.94 -0.07
N VAL A 125 16.35 6.10 0.80
CA VAL A 125 17.61 6.79 0.49
C VAL A 125 18.76 5.87 0.86
N VAL A 126 19.72 5.73 -0.04
CA VAL A 126 21.00 5.05 0.22
C VAL A 126 22.16 6.00 -0.05
N ARG A 127 23.28 5.75 0.62
CA ARG A 127 24.55 6.38 0.27
C ARG A 127 25.22 5.56 -0.82
N ILE A 128 25.73 6.22 -1.85
CA ILE A 128 26.47 5.61 -2.95
C ILE A 128 27.92 6.07 -2.93
N ALA A 129 28.84 5.20 -3.35
CA ALA A 129 30.21 5.60 -3.59
C ALA A 129 30.24 6.54 -4.81
N SER A 130 30.95 7.65 -4.67
CA SER A 130 31.19 8.64 -5.73
C SER A 130 32.16 8.10 -6.77
#